data_AF-A0A848VRK3-F1
#
_entry.id   AF-A0A848VRK3-F1
#
_cell.length_a   1.000
_cell.length_b   1.000
_cell.length_c   1.000
_cell.angle_alpha   90.00
_cell.angle_beta   90.00
_cell.angle_gamma   90.00
#
_symmetry.space_group_name_H-M   'P 1'
#
loop_
_entity.id
_entity.type
_entity.pdbx_description
1 polymer ?
#
loop_
_entity_poly.entity_id
_entity_poly.type
_entity_poly.pdbx_seq_one_letter_code
_entity_poly.pdbx_strand_id
1 'polypeptide(L)'
;MKAQGYFHITRTATYSFLIALPLLAAYEVLILLVNEGTDSAVRVGADVWIKQIIALVGDPGMFAIGLLVILTGLWVVHRDRKAGLKIRPRYFGWMLAESTAYAVVVAFIVSRLVGALYYNVAPVTALAAAQAELPLSKMLALSLGAGLYEELVFRVFLVGGLFWVFTRVRQRTKPVVEGAAPPRDIPAYLAAAILGALVFSAVHY
;
A
#
# COMPACT_ATOMS: atom_id res chain seq x y z
N MET A 1 -16.65 8.83 28.75
CA MET A 1 -15.98 8.14 27.62
C MET A 1 -14.52 8.56 27.61
N LYS A 2 -13.55 7.64 27.82
CA LYS A 2 -12.11 7.98 27.76
C LYS A 2 -11.81 8.57 26.38
N ALA A 3 -11.13 9.72 26.33
CA ALA A 3 -10.61 10.25 25.08
C ALA A 3 -9.65 9.20 24.52
N GLN A 4 -10.04 8.52 23.44
CA GLN A 4 -9.14 7.60 22.75
C GLN A 4 -7.91 8.41 22.30
N GLY A 5 -6.71 7.91 22.61
CA GLY A 5 -5.45 8.57 22.29
C GLY A 5 -5.21 8.62 20.78
N TYR A 6 -4.31 9.51 20.35
CA TYR A 6 -3.92 9.71 18.94
C TYR A 6 -3.67 8.37 18.24
N PHE A 7 -2.75 7.54 18.77
CA PHE A 7 -2.38 6.25 18.20
C PHE A 7 -3.51 5.23 18.09
N HIS A 8 -4.55 5.34 18.92
CA HIS A 8 -5.70 4.44 18.81
C HIS A 8 -6.62 4.84 17.66
N ILE A 9 -6.83 6.15 17.49
CA ILE A 9 -7.73 6.72 16.48
C ILE A 9 -7.09 6.62 15.08
N THR A 10 -5.81 6.94 14.94
CA THR A 10 -5.11 6.94 13.63
C THR A 10 -4.89 5.54 13.04
N ARG A 11 -5.10 4.48 13.83
CA ARG A 11 -5.07 3.08 13.37
C ARG A 11 -6.39 2.60 12.77
N THR A 12 -7.43 3.44 12.76
CA THR A 12 -8.71 3.09 12.15
C THR A 12 -8.62 3.17 10.62
N ALA A 13 -9.34 2.27 9.94
CA ALA A 13 -9.34 2.22 8.49
C ALA A 13 -9.89 3.52 7.85
N THR A 14 -10.79 4.23 8.54
CA THR A 14 -11.24 5.57 8.12
C THR A 14 -10.09 6.57 7.99
N TYR A 15 -9.19 6.64 8.96
CA TYR A 15 -8.07 7.59 8.90
C TYR A 15 -7.06 7.22 7.81
N SER A 16 -6.77 5.93 7.64
CA SER A 16 -5.93 5.42 6.55
C SER A 16 -6.54 5.69 5.17
N PHE A 17 -7.85 5.51 5.01
CA PHE A 17 -8.54 5.80 3.76
C PHE A 17 -8.53 7.31 3.44
N LEU A 18 -8.89 8.15 4.41
CA LEU A 18 -9.00 9.59 4.19
C LEU A 18 -7.65 10.25 3.87
N ILE A 19 -6.54 9.77 4.45
CA ILE A 19 -5.20 10.29 4.13
C ILE A 19 -4.68 9.79 2.76
N ALA A 20 -5.10 8.60 2.33
CA ALA A 20 -4.74 8.05 1.02
C ALA A 20 -5.56 8.65 -0.13
N LEU A 21 -6.79 9.10 0.13
CA LEU A 21 -7.69 9.68 -0.88
C LEU A 21 -7.07 10.83 -1.70
N PRO A 22 -6.45 11.87 -1.10
CA PRO A 22 -5.80 12.93 -1.89
C PRO A 22 -4.61 12.40 -2.71
N LEU A 23 -3.90 11.38 -2.23
CA LEU A 23 -2.80 10.74 -2.98
C LEU A 23 -3.35 9.96 -4.18
N LEU A 24 -4.46 9.25 -4.01
CA LEU A 24 -5.15 8.54 -5.09
C LEU A 24 -5.64 9.53 -6.16
N ALA A 25 -6.29 10.61 -5.76
CA ALA A 25 -6.72 11.64 -6.69
C ALA A 25 -5.53 12.28 -7.43
N ALA A 26 -4.43 12.57 -6.73
CA ALA A 26 -3.21 13.09 -7.34
C ALA A 26 -2.62 12.11 -8.36
N TYR A 27 -2.58 10.81 -8.05
CA TYR A 27 -2.16 9.78 -8.99
C TYR A 27 -3.03 9.76 -10.25
N GLU A 28 -4.36 9.67 -10.10
CA GLU A 28 -5.29 9.60 -11.23
C GLU A 28 -5.17 10.84 -12.12
N VAL A 29 -5.02 12.04 -11.55
CA VAL A 29 -4.81 13.27 -12.33
C VAL A 29 -3.45 13.25 -13.03
N LEU A 30 -2.37 12.93 -12.31
CA LEU A 30 -1.02 12.94 -12.88
C LEU A 30 -0.86 11.89 -13.99
N ILE A 31 -1.44 10.70 -13.83
CA ILE A 31 -1.32 9.63 -14.82
C ILE A 31 -2.12 9.95 -16.10
N LEU A 32 -3.20 10.73 -16.00
CA LEU A 32 -3.92 11.25 -17.16
C LEU A 32 -3.05 12.27 -17.92
N LEU A 33 -2.51 13.25 -17.21
CA LEU A 33 -1.68 14.31 -17.80
C LEU A 33 -0.38 13.77 -18.40
N VAL A 34 0.23 12.78 -17.75
CA VAL A 34 1.48 12.15 -18.22
C VAL A 34 1.29 11.35 -19.51
N ASN A 35 0.11 10.76 -19.69
CA ASN A 35 -0.21 9.91 -20.83
C ASN A 35 -0.96 10.64 -21.95
N GLU A 36 -1.24 11.94 -21.77
CA GLU A 36 -1.89 12.75 -22.78
C GLU A 36 -0.94 12.92 -23.99
N GLY A 37 -1.38 12.47 -25.17
CA GLY A 37 -0.61 12.61 -26.41
C GLY A 37 0.63 11.71 -26.52
N THR A 38 0.74 10.66 -25.70
CA THR A 38 1.86 9.70 -25.78
C THR A 38 1.40 8.35 -26.35
N ASP A 39 2.14 7.82 -27.32
CA ASP A 39 1.87 6.50 -27.91
C ASP A 39 2.14 5.33 -26.93
N SER A 40 2.96 5.55 -25.90
CA SER A 40 3.27 4.57 -24.85
C SER A 40 2.74 5.05 -23.49
N ALA A 41 1.61 4.48 -23.08
CA ALA A 41 1.02 4.79 -21.79
C ALA A 41 1.90 4.26 -20.64
N VAL A 42 2.40 5.17 -19.81
CA VAL A 42 3.07 4.86 -18.54
C VAL A 42 2.00 4.48 -17.52
N ARG A 43 2.13 3.29 -16.92
CA ARG A 43 1.23 2.80 -15.87
C ARG A 43 2.00 1.95 -14.87
N VAL A 44 1.45 1.85 -13.66
CA VAL A 44 1.98 0.98 -12.61
C VAL A 44 1.55 -0.46 -12.86
N GLY A 45 2.47 -1.42 -12.68
CA GLY A 45 2.23 -2.84 -12.98
C GLY A 45 1.00 -3.40 -12.25
N ALA A 46 0.85 -3.06 -10.97
CA ALA A 46 -0.32 -3.45 -10.17
C ALA A 46 -1.64 -2.91 -10.73
N ASP A 47 -1.69 -1.67 -11.24
CA ASP A 47 -2.88 -1.11 -11.90
C ASP A 47 -3.25 -1.93 -13.15
N VAL A 48 -2.23 -2.28 -13.96
CA VAL A 48 -2.42 -3.08 -15.18
C VAL A 48 -2.96 -4.47 -14.85
N TRP A 49 -2.40 -5.19 -13.87
CA TRP A 49 -2.87 -6.53 -13.51
C TRP A 49 -4.30 -6.54 -13.00
N ILE A 50 -4.66 -5.58 -12.15
CA ILE A 50 -6.04 -5.49 -11.64
C ILE A 50 -7.00 -5.25 -12.81
N LYS A 51 -6.67 -4.32 -13.74
CA LYS A 51 -7.49 -4.08 -14.93
C LYS A 51 -7.62 -5.33 -15.81
N GLN A 52 -6.55 -6.10 -15.99
CA GLN A 52 -6.58 -7.36 -16.73
C GLN A 52 -7.50 -8.41 -16.08
N ILE A 53 -7.49 -8.52 -14.76
CA ILE A 53 -8.38 -9.45 -14.03
C ILE A 53 -9.84 -9.02 -14.19
N ILE A 54 -10.14 -7.72 -14.06
CA ILE A 54 -11.50 -7.22 -14.24
C ILE A 54 -11.96 -7.40 -15.69
N ALA A 55 -11.06 -7.23 -16.66
CA ALA A 55 -11.31 -7.44 -18.09
C ALA A 55 -11.82 -8.85 -18.42
N LEU A 56 -11.56 -9.85 -17.57
CA LEU A 56 -12.10 -11.21 -17.73
C LEU A 56 -13.63 -11.27 -17.56
N VAL A 57 -14.22 -10.30 -16.86
CA VAL A 57 -15.66 -10.24 -16.54
C VAL A 57 -16.37 -9.14 -17.33
N GLY A 58 -15.63 -8.22 -17.94
CA GLY A 58 -16.15 -7.12 -18.76
C GLY A 58 -15.17 -5.96 -18.81
N ASP A 59 -15.46 -4.90 -19.57
CA ASP A 59 -14.57 -3.73 -19.63
C ASP A 59 -14.56 -2.98 -18.28
N PRO A 60 -13.42 -2.94 -17.56
CA PRO A 60 -13.32 -2.17 -16.32
C PRO A 60 -13.55 -0.67 -16.54
N GLY A 61 -13.28 -0.16 -17.74
CA GLY A 61 -13.13 1.27 -17.94
C GLY A 61 -11.92 1.84 -17.18
N MET A 62 -11.63 3.12 -17.42
CA MET A 62 -10.39 3.76 -16.96
C MET A 62 -10.28 3.85 -15.43
N PHE A 63 -11.40 4.12 -14.75
CA PHE A 63 -11.46 4.46 -13.33
C PHE A 63 -12.10 3.38 -12.44
N ALA A 64 -12.29 2.15 -12.94
CA ALA A 64 -12.96 1.08 -12.18
C ALA A 64 -12.36 0.87 -10.79
N ILE A 65 -11.02 0.82 -10.71
CA ILE A 65 -10.33 0.51 -9.46
C ILE A 65 -10.43 1.69 -8.50
N GLY A 66 -10.20 2.91 -8.97
CA GLY A 66 -10.39 4.12 -8.18
C GLY A 66 -11.80 4.21 -7.61
N LEU A 67 -12.82 3.89 -8.41
CA LEU A 67 -14.21 3.83 -7.97
C LEU A 67 -14.43 2.74 -6.91
N LEU A 68 -13.90 1.54 -7.10
CA LEU A 68 -13.96 0.45 -6.12
C LEU A 68 -13.33 0.84 -4.77
N VAL A 69 -12.15 1.47 -4.81
CA VAL A 69 -11.44 1.97 -3.62
C VAL A 69 -12.25 3.06 -2.92
N ILE A 70 -12.86 3.99 -3.67
CA ILE A 70 -13.72 5.04 -3.11
C ILE A 70 -14.95 4.42 -2.46
N LEU A 71 -15.66 3.51 -3.13
CA LEU A 71 -16.89 2.89 -2.61
C LEU A 71 -16.61 2.08 -1.34
N THR A 72 -15.56 1.25 -1.35
CA THR A 72 -15.15 0.47 -0.17
C THR A 72 -14.73 1.38 0.98
N GLY A 73 -13.97 2.44 0.71
CA GLY A 73 -13.57 3.42 1.71
C GLY A 73 -14.75 4.20 2.30
N LEU A 74 -15.72 4.63 1.48
CA LEU A 74 -16.94 5.28 1.95
C LEU A 74 -17.76 4.36 2.86
N TRP A 75 -17.86 3.08 2.52
CA TRP A 75 -18.50 2.08 3.37
C TRP A 75 -17.77 1.94 4.73
N VAL A 76 -16.43 1.90 4.72
CA VAL A 76 -15.61 1.88 5.94
C VAL A 76 -15.86 3.11 6.80
N VAL A 77 -15.85 4.31 6.20
CA VAL A 77 -16.11 5.57 6.91
C VAL A 77 -17.50 5.55 7.55
N HIS A 78 -18.51 5.12 6.81
CA HIS A 78 -19.87 5.01 7.33
C HIS A 78 -19.95 4.06 8.53
N ARG A 79 -19.33 2.89 8.42
CA ARG A 79 -19.28 1.87 9.49
C ARG A 79 -18.59 2.41 10.75
N ASP A 80 -17.42 3.04 10.60
CA ASP A 80 -16.65 3.57 11.73
C ASP A 80 -17.35 4.77 12.39
N ARG A 81 -18.01 5.63 11.60
CA ARG A 81 -18.82 6.74 12.14
C ARG A 81 -20.01 6.23 12.93
N LYS A 82 -20.69 5.17 12.46
CA LYS A 82 -21.75 4.49 13.24
C LYS A 82 -21.22 3.89 14.55
N ALA A 83 -19.97 3.42 14.56
CA ALA A 83 -19.29 2.95 15.77
C ALA A 83 -18.82 4.09 16.72
N GLY A 84 -19.13 5.35 16.41
CA GLY A 84 -18.85 6.51 17.25
C GLY A 84 -17.49 7.18 16.99
N LEU A 85 -16.82 6.86 15.88
CA LEU A 85 -15.57 7.52 15.50
C LEU A 85 -15.81 9.02 15.22
N LYS A 86 -15.09 9.88 15.95
CA LYS A 86 -15.09 11.34 15.75
C LYS A 86 -13.82 11.75 15.01
N ILE A 87 -13.97 12.22 13.77
CA ILE A 87 -12.85 12.69 12.96
C ILE A 87 -12.32 14.01 13.53
N ARG A 88 -11.02 14.04 13.79
CA ARG A 88 -10.25 15.19 14.30
C ARG A 88 -9.25 15.63 13.23
N PRO A 89 -9.48 16.75 12.53
CA PRO A 89 -8.63 17.19 11.42
C PRO A 89 -7.16 17.35 11.79
N ARG A 90 -6.87 17.83 13.01
CA ARG A 90 -5.50 18.00 13.50
C ARG A 90 -4.65 16.73 13.39
N TYR A 91 -5.27 15.54 13.48
CA TYR A 91 -4.55 14.26 13.44
C TYR A 91 -3.99 13.95 12.05
N PHE A 92 -4.58 14.47 10.96
CA PHE A 92 -3.98 14.29 9.64
C PHE A 92 -2.62 14.97 9.53
N GLY A 93 -2.46 16.17 10.11
CA GLY A 93 -1.15 16.85 10.15
C GLY A 93 -0.09 16.05 10.91
N TRP A 94 -0.45 15.49 12.07
CA TRP A 94 0.45 14.62 12.84
C TRP A 94 0.77 13.32 12.09
N MET A 95 -0.21 12.71 11.43
CA MET A 95 -0.01 11.49 10.64
C MET A 95 0.91 11.75 9.45
N LEU A 96 0.77 12.89 8.76
CA LEU A 96 1.65 13.27 7.67
C LEU A 96 3.08 13.48 8.17
N ALA A 97 3.27 14.20 9.28
CA ALA A 97 4.59 14.40 9.86
C ALA A 97 5.26 13.07 10.28
N GLU A 98 4.52 12.21 10.98
CA GLU A 98 4.98 10.88 11.41
C GLU A 98 5.32 9.98 10.20
N SER A 99 4.44 9.93 9.20
CA SER A 99 4.65 9.13 7.99
C SER A 99 5.83 9.63 7.17
N THR A 100 6.03 10.95 7.11
CA THR A 100 7.17 11.57 6.41
C THR A 100 8.48 11.24 7.13
N ALA A 101 8.50 11.34 8.46
CA ALA A 101 9.66 10.94 9.25
C ALA A 101 10.00 9.45 9.04
N TYR A 102 8.99 8.57 9.07
CA TYR A 102 9.19 7.15 8.77
C TYR A 102 9.70 6.93 7.35
N ALA A 103 9.13 7.59 6.35
CA ALA A 103 9.56 7.47 4.95
C ALA A 103 11.04 7.86 4.79
N VAL A 104 11.48 8.98 5.38
CA VAL A 104 12.88 9.43 5.32
C VAL A 104 13.82 8.43 6.00
N VAL A 105 13.47 7.94 7.18
CA VAL A 105 14.29 6.96 7.92
C VAL A 105 14.39 5.65 7.14
N VAL A 106 13.27 5.13 6.63
CA VAL A 106 13.24 3.89 5.83
C VAL A 106 14.04 4.07 4.54
N ALA A 107 13.87 5.21 3.84
CA ALA A 107 14.63 5.51 2.63
C ALA A 107 16.14 5.50 2.89
N PHE A 108 16.60 6.11 3.98
CA PHE A 108 18.01 6.10 4.36
C PHE A 108 18.53 4.68 4.64
N ILE A 109 17.79 3.90 5.44
CA ILE A 109 18.16 2.53 5.79
C ILE A 109 18.23 1.65 4.54
N VAL A 110 17.17 1.65 3.71
CA VAL A 110 17.10 0.84 2.49
C VAL A 110 18.22 1.23 1.53
N SER A 111 18.45 2.53 1.32
CA SER A 111 19.52 3.00 0.43
C SER A 111 20.90 2.53 0.90
N ARG A 112 21.18 2.57 2.20
CA ARG A 112 22.44 2.09 2.78
C ARG A 112 22.59 0.58 2.67
N LEU A 113 21.54 -0.19 2.95
CA LEU A 113 21.56 -1.64 2.86
C LEU A 113 21.73 -2.13 1.42
N VAL A 114 20.95 -1.58 0.48
CA VAL A 114 21.09 -1.89 -0.94
C VAL A 114 22.48 -1.49 -1.44
N GLY A 115 22.96 -0.29 -1.11
CA GLY A 115 24.31 0.14 -1.47
C GLY A 115 25.42 -0.75 -0.93
N ALA A 116 25.26 -1.30 0.29
CA ALA A 116 26.23 -2.23 0.88
C ALA A 116 26.18 -3.62 0.20
N LEU A 117 24.99 -4.13 -0.09
CA LEU A 117 24.81 -5.44 -0.73
C LEU A 117 25.28 -5.45 -2.20
N TYR A 118 25.05 -4.36 -2.92
CA TYR A 118 25.35 -4.22 -4.34
C TYR A 118 26.58 -3.35 -4.63
N TYR A 119 27.46 -3.15 -3.63
CA TYR A 119 28.63 -2.27 -3.71
C TYR A 119 29.52 -2.52 -4.95
N ASN A 120 29.54 -3.76 -5.48
CA ASN A 120 30.33 -4.16 -6.64
C ASN A 120 29.55 -4.29 -7.96
N VAL A 121 28.23 -4.02 -8.00
CA VAL A 121 27.37 -4.38 -9.15
C VAL A 121 27.03 -3.18 -10.04
N ALA A 122 27.02 -1.97 -9.50
CA ALA A 122 27.05 -0.69 -10.24
C ALA A 122 27.14 0.45 -9.21
N PRO A 123 27.78 1.58 -9.51
CA PRO A 123 27.74 2.71 -8.60
C PRO A 123 26.28 3.22 -8.53
N VAL A 124 25.74 3.36 -7.32
CA VAL A 124 24.39 3.89 -7.04
C VAL A 124 24.12 5.22 -7.77
N THR A 125 25.18 5.95 -8.13
CA THR A 125 25.13 7.16 -8.96
C THR A 125 24.57 6.94 -10.37
N ALA A 126 24.72 5.76 -10.98
CA ALA A 126 24.17 5.47 -12.30
C ALA A 126 22.65 5.37 -12.30
N LEU A 127 22.06 4.79 -11.25
CA LEU A 127 20.60 4.74 -11.09
C LEU A 127 20.01 6.14 -10.77
N ALA A 128 20.73 6.92 -9.97
CA ALA A 128 20.36 8.32 -9.70
C ALA A 128 20.43 9.19 -10.97
N ALA A 129 21.41 8.94 -11.85
CA ALA A 129 21.51 9.62 -13.14
C ALA A 129 20.37 9.25 -14.09
N ALA A 130 19.99 7.97 -14.18
CA ALA A 130 18.85 7.52 -14.99
C ALA A 130 17.50 8.09 -14.51
N GLN A 131 17.34 8.33 -13.21
CA GLN A 131 16.14 8.98 -12.66
C GLN A 131 16.10 10.49 -12.92
N ALA A 132 17.25 11.15 -13.08
CA ALA A 132 17.32 12.59 -13.35
C ALA A 132 16.76 12.97 -14.74
N GLU A 133 16.69 12.01 -15.67
CA GLU A 133 16.13 12.23 -17.01
C GLU A 133 14.60 12.14 -17.06
N LEU A 134 13.94 11.64 -16.00
CA LEU A 134 12.49 11.55 -15.95
C LEU A 134 11.87 12.90 -15.55
N PRO A 135 10.86 13.39 -16.28
CA PRO A 135 10.07 14.54 -15.85
C PRO A 135 9.50 14.31 -14.45
N LEU A 136 9.52 15.35 -13.60
CA LEU A 136 9.01 15.28 -12.23
C LEU A 136 7.57 14.74 -12.16
N SER A 137 6.72 15.11 -13.11
CA SER A 137 5.34 14.61 -13.20
C SER A 137 5.27 13.09 -13.38
N LYS A 138 6.14 12.51 -14.22
CA LYS A 138 6.24 11.07 -14.42
C LYS A 138 6.75 10.36 -13.17
N MET A 139 7.77 10.92 -12.51
CA MET A 139 8.31 10.37 -11.25
C MET A 139 7.25 10.38 -10.14
N LEU A 140 6.50 11.48 -10.01
CA LEU A 140 5.42 11.59 -9.03
C LEU A 140 4.27 10.63 -9.35
N ALA A 141 3.86 10.53 -10.61
CA ALA A 141 2.80 9.60 -11.02
C ALA A 141 3.19 8.14 -10.71
N LEU A 142 4.39 7.72 -11.10
CA LEU A 142 4.87 6.36 -10.86
C LEU A 142 5.07 6.07 -9.37
N SER A 143 5.65 7.00 -8.60
CA SER A 143 5.87 6.79 -7.16
C SER A 143 4.56 6.73 -6.36
N LEU A 144 3.58 7.59 -6.67
CA LEU A 144 2.26 7.52 -6.05
C LEU A 144 1.51 6.25 -6.43
N GLY A 145 1.56 5.87 -7.70
CA GLY A 145 0.90 4.65 -8.17
C GLY A 145 1.51 3.41 -7.54
N ALA A 146 2.84 3.30 -7.47
CA ALA A 146 3.52 2.20 -6.79
C ALA A 146 3.16 2.20 -5.29
N GLY A 147 3.24 3.35 -4.63
CA GLY A 147 2.91 3.48 -3.22
C GLY A 147 1.47 3.13 -2.85
N LEU A 148 0.51 3.26 -3.77
CA LEU A 148 -0.91 2.95 -3.54
C LEU A 148 -1.32 1.58 -4.06
N TYR A 149 -1.11 1.33 -5.36
CA TYR A 149 -1.60 0.13 -6.04
C TYR A 149 -0.77 -1.11 -5.70
N GLU A 150 0.57 -1.01 -5.66
CA GLU A 150 1.40 -2.15 -5.27
C GLU A 150 1.20 -2.48 -3.78
N GLU A 151 1.04 -1.48 -2.92
CA GLU A 151 0.73 -1.69 -1.51
C GLU A 151 -0.59 -2.46 -1.33
N LEU A 152 -1.62 -2.10 -2.10
CA LEU A 152 -2.90 -2.81 -2.10
C LEU A 152 -2.75 -4.27 -2.56
N VAL A 153 -2.06 -4.51 -3.68
CA VAL A 153 -1.90 -5.86 -4.22
C VAL A 153 -1.03 -6.73 -3.32
N PHE A 154 0.16 -6.26 -2.96
CA PHE A 154 1.16 -7.08 -2.30
C PHE A 154 0.96 -7.15 -0.79
N ARG A 155 0.57 -6.07 -0.11
CA ARG A 155 0.40 -6.14 1.36
C ARG A 155 -1.01 -6.50 1.76
N VAL A 156 -2.02 -5.84 1.19
CA VAL A 156 -3.40 -6.09 1.59
C VAL A 156 -3.88 -7.44 1.07
N PHE A 157 -3.78 -7.69 -0.24
CA PHE A 157 -4.27 -8.94 -0.81
C PHE A 157 -3.32 -10.12 -0.63
N LEU A 158 -2.05 -9.99 -1.05
CA LEU A 158 -1.12 -11.12 -0.98
C LEU A 158 -0.68 -11.44 0.46
N VAL A 159 -0.01 -10.53 1.16
CA VAL A 159 0.46 -10.80 2.55
C VAL A 159 -0.72 -11.01 3.50
N GLY A 160 -1.75 -10.16 3.43
CA GLY A 160 -2.97 -10.31 4.22
C GLY A 160 -3.70 -11.63 3.96
N GLY A 161 -3.83 -12.02 2.69
CA GLY A 161 -4.42 -13.31 2.29
C GLY A 161 -3.60 -14.51 2.77
N LEU A 162 -2.29 -14.51 2.55
CA LEU A 162 -1.39 -15.55 3.04
C LEU A 162 -1.44 -15.68 4.57
N PHE A 163 -1.42 -14.55 5.29
CA PHE A 163 -1.54 -14.53 6.74
C PHE A 163 -2.87 -15.15 7.20
N TRP A 164 -3.97 -14.81 6.55
CA TRP A 164 -5.28 -15.40 6.83
C TRP A 164 -5.31 -16.91 6.59
N VAL A 165 -4.71 -17.40 5.49
CA VAL A 165 -4.61 -18.84 5.21
C VAL A 165 -3.76 -19.55 6.27
N PHE A 166 -2.56 -19.04 6.56
CA PHE A 166 -1.63 -19.67 7.50
C PHE A 166 -2.18 -19.72 8.92
N THR A 167 -2.88 -18.67 9.35
CA THR A 167 -3.56 -18.67 10.65
C THR A 167 -4.70 -19.69 10.69
N ARG A 168 -5.50 -19.80 9.63
CA ARG A 168 -6.57 -20.80 9.55
C ARG A 168 -6.07 -22.25 9.55
N VAL A 169 -4.98 -22.54 8.85
CA VAL A 169 -4.36 -23.88 8.84
C VAL A 169 -3.82 -24.23 10.23
N ARG A 170 -3.17 -23.27 10.91
CA ARG A 170 -2.60 -23.49 12.26
C ARG A 170 -3.66 -23.57 13.36
N GLN A 171 -4.74 -22.82 13.25
CA GLN A 171 -5.84 -22.89 14.21
C GLN A 171 -6.60 -24.23 14.12
N ARG A 172 -6.65 -24.86 12.95
CA ARG A 172 -7.20 -26.22 12.80
C ARG A 172 -6.36 -27.31 13.47
N THR A 173 -5.08 -27.04 13.74
CA THR A 173 -4.14 -28.01 14.33
C THR A 173 -3.91 -27.81 15.82
N LYS A 174 -4.42 -26.73 16.44
CA LYS A 174 -4.29 -26.47 17.87
C LYS A 174 -5.62 -26.72 18.60
N PRO A 175 -5.62 -27.39 19.77
CA PRO A 175 -6.81 -27.49 20.59
C PRO A 175 -7.28 -26.09 21.01
N VAL A 176 -8.57 -25.80 20.82
CA VAL A 176 -9.20 -24.56 21.24
C VAL A 176 -9.23 -24.56 22.77
N VAL A 177 -8.41 -23.72 23.39
CA VAL A 177 -8.52 -23.43 24.82
C VAL A 177 -9.57 -22.34 24.97
N GLU A 178 -10.76 -22.69 25.47
CA GLU A 178 -11.82 -21.73 25.77
C GLU A 178 -11.31 -20.62 26.70
N GLY A 179 -11.55 -19.36 26.34
CA GLY A 179 -11.20 -18.19 27.15
C GLY A 179 -9.81 -17.57 26.89
N ALA A 180 -8.96 -18.18 26.06
CA ALA A 180 -7.68 -17.58 25.69
C ALA A 180 -7.84 -16.54 24.57
N ALA A 181 -7.23 -15.35 24.74
CA ALA A 181 -7.12 -14.38 23.66
C ALA A 181 -6.43 -15.02 22.43
N PRO A 182 -6.89 -14.73 21.19
CA PRO A 182 -6.27 -15.32 20.00
C PRO A 182 -4.77 -14.99 20.01
N PRO A 183 -3.89 -15.99 19.90
CA PRO A 183 -2.45 -15.75 19.95
C PRO A 183 -2.07 -14.82 18.79
N ARG A 184 -1.15 -13.89 19.07
CA ARG A 184 -0.47 -13.15 17.98
C ARG A 184 0.33 -14.18 17.19
N ASP A 185 -0.18 -14.56 16.02
CA ASP A 185 0.44 -15.56 15.16
C ASP A 185 1.62 -14.96 14.37
N ILE A 186 2.62 -14.45 15.11
CA ILE A 186 3.85 -13.86 14.58
C ILE A 186 4.52 -14.80 13.56
N PRO A 187 4.65 -16.12 13.79
CA PRO A 187 5.27 -17.00 12.79
C PRO A 187 4.49 -17.05 11.46
N ALA A 188 3.15 -17.04 11.52
CA ALA A 188 2.33 -17.03 10.31
C ALA A 188 2.48 -15.69 9.57
N TYR A 189 2.55 -14.58 10.30
CA TYR A 189 2.78 -13.27 9.69
C TYR A 189 4.17 -13.19 9.05
N LEU A 190 5.22 -13.65 9.74
CA LEU A 190 6.57 -13.67 9.19
C LEU A 190 6.67 -14.54 7.94
N ALA A 191 6.07 -15.73 7.95
CA ALA A 191 6.00 -16.58 6.77
C ALA A 191 5.28 -15.90 5.61
N ALA A 192 4.13 -15.25 5.87
CA ALA A 192 3.38 -14.51 4.87
C ALA A 192 4.18 -13.32 4.31
N ALA A 193 4.88 -12.58 5.17
CA ALA A 193 5.69 -11.44 4.78
C ALA A 193 6.91 -11.85 3.95
N ILE A 194 7.62 -12.92 4.35
CA ILE A 194 8.77 -13.44 3.60
C ILE A 194 8.32 -13.96 2.24
N LEU A 195 7.28 -14.81 2.21
CA LEU A 195 6.77 -15.34 0.94
C LEU A 195 6.24 -14.22 0.04
N GLY A 196 5.52 -13.25 0.60
CA GLY A 196 5.06 -12.07 -0.12
C GLY A 196 6.21 -11.24 -0.70
N ALA A 197 7.29 -11.05 0.06
CA ALA A 197 8.48 -10.34 -0.40
C ALA A 197 9.21 -11.10 -1.53
N LEU A 198 9.28 -12.44 -1.46
CA LEU A 198 9.86 -13.27 -2.52
C LEU A 198 9.04 -13.18 -3.82
N VAL A 199 7.71 -13.26 -3.72
CA VAL A 199 6.82 -13.09 -4.88
C VAL A 199 6.94 -11.69 -5.46
N PHE A 200 6.93 -10.65 -4.62
CA PHE A 200 7.15 -9.28 -5.05
C PHE A 200 8.46 -9.15 -5.83
N SER A 201 9.57 -9.67 -5.28
CA SER A 201 10.87 -9.64 -5.93
C SER A 201 10.89 -10.40 -7.25
N ALA A 202 10.23 -11.55 -7.35
CA ALA A 202 10.22 -12.38 -8.54
C ALA A 202 9.49 -11.74 -9.72
N VAL A 203 8.49 -10.89 -9.46
CA VAL A 203 7.72 -10.21 -10.52
C VAL A 203 8.40 -8.91 -10.99
N HIS A 204 9.39 -8.42 -10.25
CA HIS A 204 10.16 -7.21 -10.59
C HIS A 204 11.60 -7.51 -11.06
N TYR A 205 11.90 -8.78 -11.34
CA TYR A 205 13.16 -9.22 -11.95
C TYR A 205 12.96 -9.40 -13.47
#